data_AF-D6A8U2-F1
#
_entry.id   AF-D6A8U2-F1
#
_cell.length_a   1.000
_cell.length_b   1.000
_cell.length_c   1.000
_cell.angle_alpha   90.00
_cell.angle_beta   90.00
_cell.angle_gamma   90.00
#
_symmetry.space_group_name_H-M   'P 1'
#
loop_
_entity.id
_entity.type
_entity.pdbx_description
1 polymer ?
#
loop_
_entity_poly.entity_id
_entity_poly.type
_entity_poly.pdbx_seq_one_letter_code
_entity_poly.pdbx_strand_id
1 'polypeptide(L)' 'MTGNTHVVVIGGGYAGVMAANRLRLRDDVTVTLINPRPDFVHRVRLHQLVGGSDDAVVAYRAA' A
#
# COMPACT_ATOMS: atom_id res chain seq x y z
N MET A 1 22.02 -16.76 12.94
CA MET A 1 20.67 -16.22 13.16
C MET A 1 20.41 -15.14 12.12
N THR A 2 19.75 -15.46 11.00
CA THR A 2 19.16 -14.38 10.18
C THR A 2 17.90 -13.95 10.92
N GLY A 3 18.03 -12.89 11.74
CA GLY A 3 16.89 -12.34 12.46
C GLY A 3 15.84 -11.83 11.48
N ASN A 4 14.57 -12.09 11.77
CA ASN A 4 13.45 -11.50 11.04
C ASN A 4 13.57 -9.96 11.07
N THR A 5 13.67 -9.33 9.91
CA THR A 5 13.83 -7.88 9.79
C THR A 5 12.46 -7.22 9.77
N HIS A 6 12.21 -6.30 10.71
CA HIS A 6 10.96 -5.55 10.74
C HIS A 6 11.13 -4.24 9.96
N VAL A 7 10.38 -4.08 8.88
CA VAL A 7 10.40 -2.88 8.04
C VAL A 7 9.11 -2.10 8.21
N VAL A 8 9.25 -0.82 8.52
CA VAL A 8 8.13 0.13 8.56
C VAL A 8 8.17 1.00 7.30
N VAL A 9 7.09 0.97 6.52
CA VAL A 9 6.91 1.83 5.35
C VAL A 9 5.99 2.98 5.74
N ILE A 10 6.48 4.21 5.62
CA ILE A 10 5.70 5.42 5.93
C ILE A 10 5.19 6.01 4.61
N GLY A 11 3.86 6.04 4.48
CA GLY A 11 3.15 6.53 3.29
C GLY A 11 2.66 5.40 2.39
N GLY A 12 1.35 5.31 2.19
CA GLY A 12 0.69 4.33 1.34
C GLY A 12 0.48 4.80 -0.11
N GLY A 13 1.36 5.62 -0.66
CA GLY A 13 1.31 5.97 -2.08
C GLY A 13 1.78 4.84 -2.99
N TYR A 14 1.87 5.09 -4.29
CA TYR A 14 2.35 4.11 -5.29
C TYR A 14 3.67 3.44 -4.88
N ALA A 15 4.66 4.24 -4.49
CA ALA A 15 5.97 3.72 -4.08
C ALA A 15 5.89 2.91 -2.78
N GLY A 16 5.15 3.38 -1.78
CA GLY A 16 5.03 2.70 -0.49
C GLY A 16 4.30 1.37 -0.59
N VAL A 17 3.21 1.30 -1.34
CA VAL A 17 2.49 0.04 -1.62
C VAL A 17 3.37 -0.92 -2.42
N MET A 18 4.07 -0.44 -3.45
CA MET A 18 5.00 -1.29 -4.21
C MET A 18 6.14 -1.82 -3.34
N ALA A 19 6.74 -0.98 -2.49
CA ALA A 19 7.79 -1.40 -1.57
C ALA A 19 7.27 -2.42 -0.55
N ALA A 20 6.12 -2.17 0.08
CA ALA A 20 5.53 -3.07 1.06
C ALA A 20 5.17 -4.43 0.45
N ASN A 21 4.54 -4.44 -0.73
CA ASN A 21 4.18 -5.67 -1.43
C ASN A 21 5.42 -6.47 -1.85
N ARG A 22 6.48 -5.80 -2.34
CA ARG A 22 7.74 -6.45 -2.70
C ARG A 22 8.42 -7.08 -1.48
N LEU A 23 8.49 -6.33 -0.38
CA LEU A 23 9.16 -6.78 0.85
C LEU A 23 8.43 -7.94 1.53
N ARG A 24 7.09 -7.95 1.50
CA ARG A 24 6.27 -9.02 2.09
C ARG A 24 6.48 -10.39 1.44
N LEU A 25 7.04 -10.45 0.23
CA LEU A 25 7.37 -11.72 -0.44
C LEU A 25 8.60 -12.42 0.16
N ARG A 26 9.33 -11.76 1.06
CA ARG A 26 10.50 -12.36 1.73
C ARG A 26 10.10 -13.02 3.03
N ASP A 27 10.55 -14.24 3.25
CA ASP A 27 10.28 -15.00 4.48
C ASP A 27 11.01 -14.46 5.72
N ASP A 28 12.06 -13.65 5.51
CA ASP A 28 12.88 -13.05 6.56
C ASP A 28 12.49 -11.60 6.89
N VAL A 29 11.34 -11.11 6.40
CA VAL A 29 10.90 -9.72 6.58
C VAL A 29 9.44 -9.65 7.04
N THR A 30 9.21 -8.88 8.10
CA THR A 30 7.87 -8.44 8.52
C THR A 30 7.67 -6.99 8.14
N VAL A 31 6.57 -6.67 7.46
CA VAL A 31 6.29 -5.32 6.95
C VAL A 31 5.08 -4.69 7.63
N THR A 32 5.24 -3.45 8.11
CA THR A 32 4.13 -2.61 8.58
C THR A 32 4.03 -1.38 7.68
N LEU A 33 2.89 -1.17 7.03
CA LEU A 33 2.59 0.05 6.29
C LEU A 33 1.82 1.03 7.19
N ILE A 34 2.32 2.25 7.34
CA ILE A 34 1.67 3.33 8.07
C ILE A 34 1.23 4.39 7.07
N ASN A 35 -0.08 4.66 7.03
CA ASN A 35 -0.67 5.69 6.20
C ASN A 35 -1.84 6.35 6.95
N PRO A 36 -2.02 7.69 6.88
CA PRO A 36 -3.10 8.37 7.59
C PRO A 36 -4.51 8.02 7.10
N ARG A 37 -4.64 7.41 5.91
CA ARG A 37 -5.92 6.93 5.35
C ARG A 37 -5.93 5.41 5.28
N PRO A 38 -7.10 4.76 5.39
CA PRO A 38 -7.22 3.30 5.29
C PRO A 38 -7.17 2.78 3.84
N ASP A 39 -7.17 3.67 2.86
CA ASP A 39 -7.21 3.32 1.43
C ASP A 39 -5.98 3.81 0.66
N PHE A 40 -5.62 3.04 -0.36
CA PHE A 40 -4.80 3.48 -1.47
C PHE A 40 -5.66 4.31 -2.42
N VAL A 41 -5.17 5.49 -2.80
CA VAL A 41 -5.82 6.34 -3.81
C VAL A 41 -5.04 6.23 -5.11
N HIS A 42 -5.67 5.69 -6.15
CA HIS A 42 -5.17 5.72 -7.52
C HIS A 42 -5.29 7.14 -8.08
N ARG A 43 -4.39 8.06 -7.69
CA ARG A 43 -4.47 9.49 -8.05
C ARG A 43 -4.56 9.75 -9.56
N VAL A 44 -3.95 8.88 -10.38
CA VAL A 44 -4.04 8.94 -11.85
C VAL A 44 -5.49 8.77 -12.34
N ARG A 45 -6.33 8.04 -11.60
CA ARG A 45 -7.74 7.76 -11.91
C ARG A 45 -8.74 8.73 -11.30
N LEU A 46 -8.31 9.81 -10.63
CA LEU A 46 -9.27 10.76 -10.03
C LEU A 46 -10.21 11.42 -11.06
N HIS A 47 -9.80 11.49 -12.33
CA HIS A 47 -10.69 11.93 -13.41
C HIS A 47 -11.86 10.95 -13.65
N GLN A 48 -11.67 9.66 -13.39
CA GLN A 48 -12.72 8.64 -13.48
C GLN A 48 -13.68 8.74 -12.30
N LEU A 49 -13.17 9.06 -11.10
CA LEU A 49 -14.01 9.39 -9.94
C LEU A 49 -14.91 10.59 -10.23
N VAL A 50 -14.33 11.69 -10.74
CA VAL A 50 -15.12 12.87 -11.14
C VAL A 50 -16.09 12.55 -12.29
N GLY A 51 -15.68 11.67 -13.20
CA GLY A 51 -16.51 11.20 -14.31
C GLY A 51 -17.52 10.10 -13.96
N GLY A 52 -17.55 9.62 -12.72
CA GLY A 52 -18.47 8.57 -12.25
C GLY A 52 -18.23 7.18 -12.82
N SER A 53 -17.04 6.89 -13.36
CA SER A 53 -16.74 5.60 -14.01
C SER A 53 -15.90 4.63 -13.16
N ASP A 54 -15.27 5.09 -12.07
CA ASP A 54 -14.46 4.28 -11.13
C ASP A 54 -14.28 5.05 -9.81
N ASP A 55 -14.20 4.36 -8.67
CA ASP A 55 -14.08 4.99 -7.33
C ASP A 55 -12.65 5.49 -7.00
N ALA A 56 -11.65 5.10 -7.80
CA ALA A 56 -10.23 5.46 -7.66
C ALA A 56 -9.58 5.09 -6.31
N VAL A 57 -10.20 4.23 -5.50
CA VAL A 57 -9.69 3.82 -4.19
C VAL A 57 -9.69 2.31 -4.02
N VAL A 58 -8.73 1.79 -3.25
CA VAL A 58 -8.61 0.37 -2.88
C VAL A 58 -8.23 0.29 -1.40
N ALA A 59 -8.98 -0.48 -0.61
CA ALA A 59 -8.66 -0.67 0.81
C ALA A 59 -7.31 -1.41 0.98
N TYR A 60 -6.47 -0.99 1.94
CA TYR A 60 -5.24 -1.74 2.24
C TYR A 60 -5.52 -3.10 2.87
N ARG A 61 -6.63 -3.21 3.60
CA ARG A 61 -7.11 -4.45 4.23
C ARG A 61 -8.26 -4.98 3.39
N ALA A 62 -7.96 -5.65 2.29
CA ALA A 62 -8.93 -6.56 1.70
C ALA A 62 -9.00 -7.82 2.57
N ALA A 63 -10.22 -8.21 2.96
CA ALA A 63 -10.52 -9.35 3.82
C ALA A 63 -10.08 -10.68 3.20
#